data_AF-A0A962M6E2-F1
#
_entry.id   AF-A0A962M6E2-F1
#
_cell.length_a   1.000
_cell.length_b   1.000
_cell.length_c   1.000
_cell.angle_alpha   90.00
_cell.angle_beta   90.00
_cell.angle_gamma   90.00
#
_symmetry.space_group_name_H-M   'P 1'
#
loop_
_entity.id
_entity.type
_entity.pdbx_description
1 polymer ?
#
loop_
_entity_poly.entity_id
_entity_poly.type
_entity_poly.pdbx_seq_one_letter_code
_entity_poly.pdbx_strand_id
1 'polypeptide(L)'
;MTILEEAQKLTSETRQQVYGHPSEDFKRVTTMAQPILDSSLNPELKHALYMIQVKIARLLNTPDHRDSIVDIAGYANTYAMIIDSIKGLDNGQS
;
A
#
# COMPACT_ATOMS: atom_id res chain seq x y z
N MET A 1 15.83 24.44 10.00
CA MET A 1 15.48 23.03 10.18
C MET A 1 15.79 22.32 8.87
N THR A 2 16.66 21.32 8.90
CA THR A 2 17.06 20.53 7.73
C THR A 2 16.17 19.30 7.58
N ILE A 3 16.18 18.66 6.40
CA ILE A 3 15.46 17.39 6.17
C ILE A 3 15.90 16.29 7.15
N LEU A 4 17.16 16.30 7.59
CA LEU A 4 17.68 15.34 8.55
C LEU A 4 17.17 15.62 9.96
N GLU A 5 17.12 16.89 10.38
CA GLU A 5 16.57 17.29 11.68
C GLU A 5 15.07 16.96 11.80
N GLU A 6 14.32 17.10 10.70
CA GLU A 6 12.91 16.74 10.63
C GLU A 6 12.68 15.23 10.66
N ALA A 7 13.45 14.46 9.86
CA ALA A 7 13.41 13.00 9.89
C ALA A 7 13.76 12.45 11.28
N GLN A 8 14.81 12.99 11.90
CA GLN A 8 15.29 12.56 13.21
C GLN A 8 14.28 12.84 14.33
N LYS A 9 13.50 13.93 14.22
CA LYS A 9 12.34 14.19 15.09
C LYS A 9 11.18 13.21 14.87
N LEU A 10 10.95 12.79 13.63
CA LEU A 10 9.87 11.86 13.29
C LEU A 10 10.18 10.42 13.72
N THR A 11 11.46 10.05 13.78
CA THR A 11 11.93 8.72 14.18
C THR A 11 12.42 8.61 15.62
N SER A 12 12.42 9.72 16.38
CA SER A 12 12.77 9.71 17.80
C SER A 12 11.58 9.28 18.68
N GLU A 13 11.88 9.02 19.96
CA GLU A 13 11.01 8.38 20.96
C GLU A 13 9.57 8.95 21.05
N THR A 14 9.38 10.22 20.67
CA THR A 14 8.08 10.93 20.71
C THR A 14 7.00 10.30 19.81
N ARG A 15 7.34 9.58 18.73
CA ARG A 15 6.37 8.82 17.91
C ARG A 15 6.36 7.31 18.16
N GLN A 16 7.38 6.75 18.81
CA GLN A 16 7.38 5.33 19.21
C GLN A 16 6.24 5.02 20.20
N GLN A 17 5.78 5.99 20.98
CA GLN A 17 4.62 5.82 21.86
C GLN A 17 3.28 5.65 21.12
N VAL A 18 3.19 6.11 19.86
CA VAL A 18 1.95 6.05 19.06
C VAL A 18 1.96 4.86 18.09
N TYR A 19 3.12 4.52 17.52
CA TYR A 19 3.25 3.50 16.46
C TYR A 19 4.09 2.27 16.86
N GLY A 20 4.66 2.24 18.07
CA GLY A 20 5.62 1.21 18.47
C GLY A 20 6.97 1.35 17.76
N HIS A 21 7.84 0.34 17.92
CA HIS A 21 9.11 0.28 17.18
C HIS A 21 8.81 0.06 15.69
N PRO A 22 9.52 0.71 14.74
CA PRO A 22 9.27 0.57 13.29
C PRO A 22 9.24 -0.89 12.80
N SER A 23 9.95 -1.79 13.48
CA SER A 23 9.91 -3.23 13.17
C SER A 23 8.51 -3.84 13.30
N GLU A 24 7.70 -3.40 14.26
CA GLU A 24 6.36 -3.95 14.50
C GLU A 24 5.36 -3.48 13.44
N ASP A 25 5.39 -2.19 13.11
CA ASP A 25 4.56 -1.62 12.05
C ASP A 25 4.93 -2.20 10.68
N PHE A 26 6.23 -2.28 10.38
CA PHE A 26 6.70 -2.86 9.13
C PHE A 26 6.37 -4.34 9.05
N LYS A 27 6.52 -5.09 10.14
CA LYS A 27 6.14 -6.51 10.20
C LYS A 27 4.65 -6.70 9.94
N ARG A 28 3.78 -5.82 10.46
CA ARG A 28 2.34 -5.90 10.22
C ARG A 28 2.01 -5.73 8.74
N VAL A 29 2.57 -4.70 8.10
CA VAL A 29 2.37 -4.44 6.66
C VAL A 29 2.93 -5.57 5.81
N THR A 30 4.18 -5.98 6.06
CA THR A 30 4.84 -7.02 5.25
C THR A 30 4.19 -8.38 5.41
N THR A 31 3.76 -8.75 6.62
CA THR A 31 3.03 -10.02 6.84
C THR A 31 1.72 -10.06 6.04
N MET A 32 0.96 -8.96 6.01
CA MET A 32 -0.30 -8.91 5.27
C MET A 32 -0.07 -8.86 3.74
N ALA A 33 1.02 -8.22 3.30
CA ALA A 33 1.32 -8.05 1.88
C ALA A 33 2.10 -9.21 1.25
N GLN A 34 2.73 -10.07 2.06
CA GLN A 34 3.59 -11.16 1.58
C GLN A 34 2.93 -12.06 0.54
N PRO A 35 1.65 -12.51 0.70
CA PRO A 35 0.99 -13.34 -0.31
C PRO A 35 0.83 -12.63 -1.67
N ILE A 36 0.67 -11.30 -1.66
CA ILE A 36 0.61 -10.50 -2.88
C ILE A 36 1.98 -10.53 -3.57
N LEU A 37 3.05 -10.32 -2.81
CA LEU A 37 4.43 -10.29 -3.33
C LEU A 37 4.89 -11.66 -3.85
N ASP A 38 4.44 -12.76 -3.25
CA ASP A 38 4.78 -14.11 -3.68
C ASP A 38 3.92 -14.61 -4.85
N SER A 39 2.83 -13.92 -5.18
CA SER A 39 1.96 -14.30 -6.30
C SER A 39 2.65 -14.18 -7.66
N SER A 40 2.25 -15.05 -8.59
CA SER A 40 2.64 -15.02 -10.01
C SER A 40 1.83 -14.05 -10.86
N LEU A 41 1.04 -13.18 -10.23
CA LEU A 41 0.23 -12.18 -10.93
C LEU A 41 1.10 -11.19 -11.71
N ASN A 42 0.49 -10.57 -12.73
CA ASN A 42 1.10 -9.46 -13.45
C ASN A 42 1.63 -8.39 -12.46
N PRO A 43 2.84 -7.83 -12.67
CA PRO A 43 3.45 -6.86 -11.76
C PRO A 43 2.60 -5.62 -11.45
N GLU A 44 1.84 -5.11 -12.43
CA GLU A 44 0.98 -3.94 -12.27
C GLU A 44 -0.22 -4.25 -11.37
N LEU A 45 -0.81 -5.44 -11.54
CA LEU A 45 -1.86 -5.94 -10.65
C LEU A 45 -1.34 -6.12 -9.22
N LYS A 46 -0.13 -6.65 -9.06
CA LYS A 46 0.54 -6.77 -7.75
C LYS A 46 0.74 -5.41 -7.10
N HIS A 47 1.17 -4.41 -7.86
CA HIS A 47 1.37 -3.06 -7.34
C HIS A 47 0.05 -2.45 -6.82
N ALA A 48 -1.05 -2.57 -7.57
CA ALA A 48 -2.35 -2.08 -7.13
C ALA A 48 -2.82 -2.76 -5.82
N LEU A 49 -2.72 -4.09 -5.73
CA LEU A 49 -3.07 -4.84 -4.52
C LEU A 49 -2.16 -4.47 -3.34
N TYR A 50 -0.86 -4.30 -3.58
CA TYR A 50 0.09 -3.89 -2.55
C TYR A 50 -0.26 -2.51 -1.99
N MET A 51 -0.60 -1.55 -2.86
CA MET A 51 -0.96 -0.20 -2.42
C MET A 51 -2.28 -0.18 -1.65
N ILE A 52 -3.28 -1.00 -2.03
CA ILE A 52 -4.50 -1.21 -1.22
C ILE A 52 -4.14 -1.72 0.17
N GLN A 53 -3.23 -2.71 0.26
CA GLN A 53 -2.81 -3.27 1.55
C GLN A 53 -2.12 -2.23 2.46
N VAL A 54 -1.35 -1.30 1.88
CA VAL A 54 -0.75 -0.17 2.62
C VAL A 54 -1.84 0.75 3.20
N LYS A 55 -2.92 1.03 2.46
CA LYS A 55 -4.04 1.85 2.96
C LYS A 55 -4.83 1.14 4.06
N ILE A 56 -5.04 -0.17 3.92
CA ILE A 56 -5.64 -1.00 4.98
C ILE A 56 -4.79 -0.89 6.25
N ALA A 57 -3.46 -1.05 6.16
CA ALA A 57 -2.59 -0.92 7.32
C ALA A 57 -2.68 0.47 7.97
N ARG A 58 -2.80 1.55 7.17
CA ARG A 58 -3.04 2.89 7.71
C ARG A 58 -4.39 3.00 8.41
N LEU A 59 -5.45 2.43 7.86
CA LEU A 59 -6.79 2.47 8.46
C LEU A 59 -6.88 1.65 9.75
N LEU A 60 -6.08 0.58 9.90
CA LEU A 60 -5.98 -0.14 11.17
C LEU A 60 -5.41 0.74 12.30
N ASN A 61 -4.58 1.74 11.96
CA ASN A 61 -4.01 2.69 12.92
C ASN A 61 -4.84 4.00 13.02
N THR A 62 -5.45 4.45 11.93
CA THR A 62 -6.26 5.68 11.86
C THR A 62 -7.54 5.42 11.06
N PRO A 63 -8.59 4.86 11.70
CA PRO A 63 -9.78 4.34 11.03
C PRO A 63 -10.60 5.37 10.25
N ASP A 64 -10.49 6.65 10.60
CA ASP A 64 -11.21 7.77 10.00
C ASP A 64 -10.40 8.51 8.91
N HIS A 65 -9.26 7.96 8.48
CA HIS A 65 -8.41 8.57 7.46
C HIS A 65 -9.05 8.50 6.06
N ARG A 66 -9.91 9.48 5.74
CA ARG A 66 -10.71 9.57 4.49
C ARG A 66 -9.89 9.34 3.22
N ASP A 67 -8.71 9.94 3.12
CA ASP A 67 -7.87 9.82 1.91
C ASP A 67 -7.44 8.37 1.67
N SER A 68 -7.27 7.56 2.72
CA SER A 68 -6.96 6.14 2.56
C SER A 68 -8.12 5.37 1.95
N ILE A 69 -9.36 5.72 2.31
CA ILE A 69 -10.57 5.09 1.78
C ILE A 69 -10.73 5.44 0.30
N VAL A 70 -10.49 6.71 -0.06
CA VAL A 70 -10.51 7.17 -1.46
C VAL A 70 -9.41 6.50 -2.27
N ASP A 71 -8.18 6.43 -1.73
CA ASP A 71 -7.05 5.77 -2.38
C ASP A 71 -7.36 4.29 -2.67
N ILE A 72 -8.00 3.57 -1.74
CA ILE A 72 -8.42 2.17 -1.96
C ILE A 72 -9.34 2.07 -3.18
N ALA A 73 -10.36 2.93 -3.26
CA ALA A 73 -11.27 2.94 -4.41
C ALA A 73 -10.53 3.29 -5.71
N GLY A 74 -9.59 4.24 -5.67
CA GLY A 74 -8.73 4.59 -6.80
C GLY A 74 -7.90 3.42 -7.31
N TYR A 75 -7.17 2.73 -6.42
CA TYR A 75 -6.36 1.57 -6.79
C TYR A 75 -7.21 0.37 -7.25
N ALA A 76 -8.41 0.19 -6.71
CA ALA A 76 -9.33 -0.83 -7.19
C ALA A 76 -9.79 -0.53 -8.62
N ASN A 77 -10.07 0.74 -8.94
CA ASN A 77 -10.43 1.16 -10.29
C ASN A 77 -9.27 0.97 -11.27
N THR A 78 -8.03 1.34 -10.91
CA THR A 78 -6.88 1.13 -11.79
C THR A 78 -6.58 -0.35 -12.02
N TYR A 79 -6.79 -1.22 -11.01
CA TYR A 79 -6.71 -2.66 -11.19
C TYR A 79 -7.68 -3.15 -12.27
N ALA A 80 -8.94 -2.69 -12.24
CA ALA A 80 -9.93 -3.03 -13.26
C ALA A 80 -9.50 -2.57 -14.66
N MET A 81 -9.00 -1.33 -14.79
CA MET A 81 -8.49 -0.80 -16.05
C MET A 81 -7.33 -1.65 -16.62
N ILE A 82 -6.43 -2.14 -15.77
CA ILE A 82 -5.32 -3.02 -16.18
C ILE A 82 -5.87 -4.37 -16.67
N ILE A 83 -6.84 -4.96 -15.96
CA ILE A 83 -7.49 -6.21 -16.39
C ILE A 83 -8.16 -6.03 -17.76
N ASP A 84 -8.86 -4.93 -17.99
CA ASP A 84 -9.51 -4.64 -19.26
C ASP A 84 -8.50 -4.46 -20.39
N SER A 85 -7.37 -3.80 -20.10
CA SER A 85 -6.25 -3.68 -21.04
C SER A 85 -5.66 -5.04 -21.43
N ILE A 86 -5.39 -5.92 -20.45
CA ILE A 86 -4.87 -7.27 -20.68
C ILE A 86 -5.84 -8.09 -21.54
N LYS A 87 -7.13 -8.08 -21.22
CA LYS A 87 -8.16 -8.78 -22.01
C LYS A 87 -8.34 -8.18 -23.40
N GLY A 88 -8.19 -6.86 -23.54
CA GLY A 88 -8.23 -6.16 -24.81
C GLY A 88 -7.10 -6.58 -25.75
N LEU A 89 -5.92 -6.87 -25.20
CA LEU A 89 -4.79 -7.42 -25.96
C LEU A 89 -5.06 -8.85 -26.45
N ASP A 90 -5.72 -9.69 -25.65
CA ASP A 90 -6.07 -11.07 -26.03
C ASP A 90 -7.14 -11.13 -27.15
N ASN A 91 -8.00 -10.11 -27.26
CA ASN A 91 -9.08 -10.07 -28.25
C ASN A 91 -8.69 -9.40 -29.59
N GLY A 92 -7.43 -8.99 -29.76
CA GLY A 92 -6.98 -8.12 -30.84
C GLY A 92 -5.87 -8.65 -31.75
N GLN A 93 -5.45 -9.92 -31.61
CA GLN A 93 -4.52 -10.56 -32.55
C GLN A 93 -5.01 -11.95 -32.95
N SER A 94 -5.76 -12.00 -34.05
CA SER A 94 -5.95 -13.16 -34.94
C SER A 94 -6.18 -12.64 -36.36
#